data_AF-A0A1V9F7R9-F1
#
_entry.id   AF-A0A1V9F7R9-F1
#
_cell.length_a   1.000
_cell.length_b   1.000
_cell.length_c   1.000
_cell.angle_alpha   90.00
_cell.angle_beta   90.00
_cell.angle_gamma   90.00
#
_symmetry.space_group_name_H-M   'P 1'
#
loop_
_entity.id
_entity.type
_entity.pdbx_description
1 polymer ?
#
loop_
_entity_poly.entity_id
_entity_poly.type
_entity_poly.pdbx_seq_one_letter_code
_entity_poly.pdbx_strand_id
1 'polypeptide(L)'
;MYTQTVRQLLLIMHLSGLILMVGTTVAAFVTFRAFTNRVNVKSDNATGLLQLLTTLDPIKGIGGILLILSGLGLTFITGWVFLHMLWLQLKLSLVLLLPLNEILIGKKQLKKLKAAFFESNPDSTAVIKKTVPKIARFYTIQLLLFLAILVIAVLKFN
;
A
#
# COMPACT_ATOMS: atom_id res chain seq x y z
N MET A 1 -4.59 -34.64 4.34
CA MET A 1 -5.55 -33.83 3.55
C MET A 1 -5.73 -32.42 4.12
N TYR A 2 -6.09 -32.23 5.39
CA TYR A 2 -6.31 -30.90 5.99
C TYR A 2 -5.18 -29.88 5.79
N THR A 3 -3.91 -30.30 5.92
CA THR A 3 -2.73 -29.42 5.78
C THR A 3 -2.56 -28.86 4.37
N GLN A 4 -2.95 -29.61 3.33
CA GLN A 4 -2.90 -29.14 1.94
C GLN A 4 -4.00 -28.12 1.65
N THR A 5 -5.21 -28.34 2.16
CA THR A 5 -6.34 -27.41 2.00
C THR A 5 -6.05 -26.07 2.69
N VAL A 6 -5.53 -26.09 3.91
CA VAL A 6 -5.15 -24.87 4.65
C VAL A 6 -4.06 -24.10 3.91
N ARG A 7 -3.05 -24.79 3.38
CA ARG A 7 -1.98 -24.17 2.58
C ARG A 7 -2.53 -23.48 1.32
N GLN A 8 -3.44 -24.13 0.59
CA GLN A 8 -4.06 -23.54 -0.60
C GLN A 8 -4.91 -22.31 -0.26
N LEU A 9 -5.69 -22.36 0.82
CA LEU A 9 -6.46 -21.22 1.31
C LEU A 9 -5.56 -20.04 1.68
N LEU A 10 -4.45 -20.30 2.37
CA LEU A 10 -3.49 -19.25 2.71
C LEU A 10 -2.84 -18.63 1.47
N LEU A 11 -2.52 -19.43 0.45
CA LEU A 11 -2.00 -18.91 -0.82
C LEU A 11 -3.02 -18.02 -1.53
N ILE A 12 -4.28 -18.44 -1.58
CA ILE A 12 -5.37 -17.67 -2.17
C ILE A 12 -5.55 -16.35 -1.40
N MET A 13 -5.60 -16.41 -0.07
CA MET A 13 -5.68 -15.20 0.77
C MET A 13 -4.48 -14.28 0.57
N HIS A 14 -3.27 -14.82 0.48
CA HIS A 14 -2.05 -14.04 0.29
C HIS A 14 -2.03 -13.32 -1.05
N LEU A 15 -2.37 -14.03 -2.13
CA LEU A 15 -2.45 -13.45 -3.46
C LEU A 15 -3.58 -12.42 -3.55
N SER A 16 -4.72 -12.70 -2.93
CA SER A 16 -5.86 -11.78 -2.88
C SER A 16 -5.50 -10.50 -2.12
N GLY A 17 -4.81 -10.62 -0.98
CA GLY A 17 -4.31 -9.48 -0.21
C GLY A 17 -3.34 -8.63 -1.00
N LEU A 18 -2.43 -9.27 -1.75
CA LEU A 18 -1.49 -8.57 -2.63
C LEU A 18 -2.21 -7.84 -3.76
N ILE A 19 -3.14 -8.50 -4.46
CA ILE A 19 -3.93 -7.89 -5.54
C ILE A 19 -4.74 -6.70 -5.01
N LEU A 20 -5.43 -6.86 -3.88
CA LEU A 20 -6.16 -5.78 -3.22
C LEU A 20 -5.23 -4.59 -2.92
N MET A 21 -4.06 -4.86 -2.36
CA MET A 21 -3.13 -3.81 -1.97
C MET A 21 -2.50 -3.09 -3.16
N VAL A 22 -2.13 -3.82 -4.22
CA VAL A 22 -1.64 -3.26 -5.48
C VAL A 22 -2.73 -2.42 -6.14
N GLY A 23 -3.91 -3.01 -6.34
CA GLY A 23 -5.03 -2.36 -7.05
C GLY A 23 -5.49 -1.09 -6.36
N THR A 24 -5.65 -1.12 -5.04
CA THR A 24 -6.02 0.07 -4.25
C THR A 24 -4.91 1.12 -4.21
N THR A 25 -3.63 0.71 -4.19
CA THR A 25 -2.51 1.66 -4.28
C THR A 25 -2.48 2.35 -5.64
N VAL A 26 -2.67 1.62 -6.73
CA VAL A 26 -2.71 2.19 -8.08
C VAL A 26 -3.90 3.14 -8.21
N ALA A 27 -5.09 2.73 -7.77
CA ALA A 27 -6.27 3.59 -7.76
C ALA A 27 -6.04 4.86 -6.94
N ALA A 28 -5.43 4.73 -5.76
CA ALA A 28 -5.10 5.86 -4.90
C ALA A 28 -4.03 6.78 -5.55
N PHE A 29 -3.02 6.23 -6.22
CA PHE A 29 -2.01 7.03 -6.92
C PHE A 29 -2.63 7.84 -8.07
N VAL A 30 -3.48 7.21 -8.89
CA VAL A 30 -4.18 7.89 -10.00
C VAL A 30 -5.10 8.98 -9.44
N THR A 31 -5.86 8.69 -8.39
CA THR A 31 -6.75 9.65 -7.73
C THR A 31 -5.96 10.81 -7.12
N PHE A 32 -4.81 10.53 -6.50
CA PHE A 32 -3.93 11.55 -5.95
C PHE A 32 -3.34 12.45 -7.03
N ARG A 33 -2.90 11.88 -8.16
CA ARG A 33 -2.39 12.66 -9.29
C ARG A 33 -3.48 13.55 -9.91
N ALA A 34 -4.71 13.03 -10.01
CA ALA A 34 -5.87 13.82 -10.43
C ALA A 34 -6.16 14.95 -9.43
N PHE A 35 -6.08 14.67 -8.12
CA PHE A 35 -6.25 15.65 -7.06
C PHE A 35 -5.20 16.76 -7.14
N THR A 36 -3.91 16.43 -7.26
CA THR A 36 -2.83 17.43 -7.32
C THR A 36 -2.97 18.37 -8.51
N ASN A 37 -3.47 17.87 -9.65
CA ASN A 37 -3.71 18.70 -10.83
C ASN A 37 -4.89 19.66 -10.63
N ARG A 38 -5.87 19.33 -9.78
CA ARG A 38 -7.07 20.14 -9.55
C ARG A 38 -7.03 20.99 -8.27
N VAL A 39 -6.08 20.75 -7.38
CA VAL A 39 -5.98 21.45 -6.08
C VAL A 39 -5.72 22.95 -6.24
N ASN A 40 -5.06 23.37 -7.33
CA ASN A 40 -4.81 24.79 -7.62
C ASN A 40 -6.08 25.55 -8.04
N VAL A 41 -7.15 24.87 -8.43
CA VAL A 41 -8.37 25.48 -8.97
C VAL A 41 -9.48 25.56 -7.91
N LYS A 42 -9.26 25.02 -6.70
CA LYS A 42 -10.22 25.02 -5.56
C LYS A 42 -11.67 24.68 -5.99
N SER A 43 -11.83 23.79 -6.97
CA SER A 43 -13.15 23.36 -7.46
C SER A 43 -13.69 22.23 -6.60
N ASP A 44 -15.01 22.12 -6.47
CA ASP A 44 -15.70 21.03 -5.73
C ASP A 44 -15.23 19.62 -6.11
N ASN A 45 -14.71 19.45 -7.33
CA ASN A 45 -14.12 18.19 -7.80
C ASN A 45 -12.90 17.73 -6.98
N ALA A 46 -12.13 18.64 -6.37
CA ALA A 46 -10.96 18.29 -5.57
C ALA A 46 -11.36 17.64 -4.23
N THR A 47 -12.49 18.07 -3.66
CA THR A 47 -13.04 17.52 -2.42
C THR A 47 -13.48 16.06 -2.60
N GLY A 48 -14.18 15.77 -3.70
CA GLY A 48 -14.60 14.41 -4.04
C GLY A 48 -13.43 13.44 -4.24
N LEU A 49 -12.36 13.88 -4.90
CA LEU A 49 -11.14 13.06 -5.09
C LEU A 49 -10.44 12.77 -3.76
N LEU A 50 -10.40 13.74 -2.85
CA LEU A 50 -9.80 13.55 -1.53
C LEU A 50 -10.62 12.61 -0.65
N GLN A 51 -11.95 12.65 -0.75
CA GLN A 51 -12.83 11.70 -0.08
C GLN A 51 -12.65 10.28 -0.63
N LEU A 52 -12.49 10.13 -1.95
CA LEU A 52 -12.25 8.84 -2.60
C LEU A 52 -10.92 8.23 -2.14
N LEU A 53 -9.86 9.03 -2.00
CA LEU A 53 -8.58 8.61 -1.40
C LEU A 53 -8.77 8.05 0.02
N THR A 54 -9.61 8.70 0.84
CA THR A 54 -9.88 8.21 2.20
C THR A 54 -10.72 6.94 2.25
N THR A 55 -11.59 6.71 1.27
CA THR A 55 -12.37 5.47 1.17
C THR A 55 -11.52 4.28 0.70
N LEU A 56 -10.48 4.53 -0.08
CA LEU A 56 -9.53 3.48 -0.53
C LEU A 56 -8.56 3.03 0.58
N ASP A 57 -8.27 3.90 1.55
CA ASP A 57 -7.37 3.61 2.67
C ASP A 57 -7.77 2.39 3.55
N PRO A 58 -9.03 2.21 3.98
CA PRO A 58 -9.43 1.02 4.71
C PRO A 58 -9.33 -0.26 3.85
N ILE A 59 -9.68 -0.21 2.56
CA ILE A 59 -9.62 -1.37 1.66
C ILE A 59 -8.18 -1.83 1.48
N LYS A 60 -7.26 -0.89 1.25
CA LYS A 60 -5.81 -1.14 1.19
C LYS A 60 -5.29 -1.72 2.50
N GLY A 61 -5.76 -1.21 3.64
CA GLY A 61 -5.43 -1.74 4.97
C GLY A 61 -5.89 -3.18 5.19
N ILE A 62 -7.10 -3.54 4.75
CA ILE A 62 -7.60 -4.93 4.77
C ILE A 62 -6.72 -5.82 3.91
N GLY A 63 -6.37 -5.35 2.71
CA GLY A 63 -5.42 -6.02 1.81
C GLY A 63 -4.10 -6.33 2.53
N GLY A 64 -3.51 -5.34 3.20
CA GLY A 64 -2.27 -5.48 3.97
C GLY A 64 -2.37 -6.46 5.15
N ILE A 65 -3.46 -6.42 5.93
CA ILE A 65 -3.68 -7.36 7.04
C ILE A 65 -3.79 -8.79 6.51
N LEU A 66 -4.57 -8.99 5.45
CA LEU A 66 -4.75 -10.30 4.82
C LEU A 66 -3.40 -10.84 4.32
N LEU A 67 -2.58 -9.95 3.76
CA LEU A 67 -1.23 -10.23 3.26
C LEU A 67 -0.28 -10.70 4.38
N ILE A 68 -0.26 -9.99 5.53
CA ILE A 68 0.58 -10.34 6.68
C ILE A 68 0.12 -11.67 7.30
N LEU A 69 -1.17 -11.80 7.61
CA LEU A 69 -1.69 -12.99 8.29
C LEU A 69 -1.46 -14.26 7.46
N SER A 70 -1.73 -14.19 6.15
CA SER A 70 -1.52 -15.31 5.25
C SER A 70 -0.03 -15.63 5.04
N GLY A 71 0.83 -14.60 4.95
CA GLY A 71 2.28 -14.78 4.80
C GLY A 71 2.93 -15.42 6.02
N LEU A 72 2.53 -15.00 7.22
CA LEU A 72 2.96 -15.63 8.48
C LEU A 72 2.44 -17.07 8.59
N GLY A 73 1.17 -17.30 8.26
CA GLY A 73 0.59 -18.65 8.27
C GLY A 73 1.29 -19.61 7.31
N LEU A 74 1.64 -19.15 6.10
CA LEU A 74 2.41 -19.92 5.14
C LEU A 74 3.80 -20.29 5.68
N THR A 75 4.51 -19.32 6.26
CA THR A 75 5.85 -19.54 6.82
C THR A 75 5.83 -20.55 7.96
N PHE A 76 4.84 -20.46 8.84
CA PHE A 76 4.64 -21.36 9.96
C PHE A 76 4.37 -22.80 9.52
N ILE A 77 3.47 -23.01 8.54
CA ILE A 77 3.11 -24.36 8.05
C ILE A 77 4.28 -25.03 7.31
N THR A 78 5.13 -24.26 6.64
CA THR A 78 6.31 -24.81 5.95
C THR A 78 7.53 -24.98 6.85
N GLY A 79 7.38 -24.84 8.17
CA GLY A 79 8.45 -25.11 9.13
C GLY A 79 9.67 -24.20 8.95
N TRP A 80 9.47 -22.94 8.58
CA TRP A 80 10.54 -21.94 8.42
C TRP A 80 11.58 -22.27 7.33
N VAL A 81 11.41 -23.37 6.57
CA VAL A 81 12.28 -23.79 5.44
C VAL A 81 12.37 -22.68 4.39
N PHE A 82 11.31 -21.90 4.27
CA PHE A 82 11.22 -20.73 3.40
C PHE A 82 12.21 -19.60 3.76
N LEU A 83 12.75 -19.56 4.98
CA LEU A 83 13.81 -18.63 5.36
C LEU A 83 15.21 -19.11 4.95
N HIS A 84 15.39 -20.33 4.46
CA HIS A 84 16.72 -20.76 3.98
C HIS A 84 17.05 -20.24 2.57
N MET A 85 16.04 -19.86 1.78
CA MET A 85 16.22 -19.34 0.43
C MET A 85 16.23 -17.81 0.45
N LEU A 86 17.38 -17.19 0.14
CA LEU A 86 17.56 -15.73 0.11
C LEU A 86 16.48 -15.02 -0.71
N TRP A 87 16.13 -15.60 -1.86
CA TRP A 87 15.06 -15.08 -2.73
C TRP A 87 13.71 -14.93 -2.03
N LEU A 88 13.34 -15.95 -1.24
CA LEU A 88 12.05 -15.96 -0.58
C LEU A 88 12.06 -15.12 0.70
N GLN A 89 13.18 -15.06 1.42
CA GLN A 89 13.38 -14.10 2.50
C GLN A 89 13.17 -12.67 2.01
N LEU A 90 13.84 -12.30 0.91
CA LEU A 90 13.75 -10.96 0.33
C LEU A 90 12.30 -10.64 -0.04
N LYS A 91 11.61 -11.56 -0.72
CA LYS A 91 10.19 -11.41 -1.08
C LYS A 91 9.32 -11.20 0.16
N LEU A 92 9.51 -12.01 1.20
CA LEU A 92 8.72 -11.92 2.43
C LEU A 92 8.96 -10.59 3.17
N SER A 93 10.22 -10.14 3.24
CA SER A 93 10.58 -8.85 3.84
C SER A 93 9.99 -7.67 3.08
N LEU A 94 10.07 -7.66 1.74
CA LEU A 94 9.45 -6.61 0.92
C LEU A 94 7.93 -6.60 1.08
N VAL A 95 7.32 -7.77 1.11
CA VAL A 95 5.88 -7.94 1.32
C VAL A 95 5.44 -7.43 2.70
N LEU A 96 6.25 -7.63 3.74
CA LEU A 96 5.98 -7.09 5.08
C LEU A 96 6.20 -5.57 5.16
N LEU A 97 7.20 -5.05 4.43
CA LEU A 97 7.51 -3.62 4.35
C LEU A 97 6.37 -2.80 3.74
N LEU A 98 5.61 -3.37 2.81
CA LEU A 98 4.48 -2.70 2.16
C LEU A 98 3.44 -2.13 3.16
N PRO A 99 2.77 -2.95 4.00
CA PRO A 99 1.79 -2.46 4.96
C PRO A 99 2.44 -1.62 6.07
N LEU A 100 3.68 -1.91 6.44
CA LEU A 100 4.45 -1.11 7.39
C LEU A 100 4.67 0.32 6.89
N ASN A 101 5.14 0.48 5.65
CA ASN A 101 5.37 1.78 5.02
C ASN A 101 4.06 2.59 4.91
N GLU A 102 2.97 1.91 4.59
CA GLU A 102 1.65 2.52 4.50
C GLU A 102 1.15 3.07 5.84
N ILE A 103 1.27 2.29 6.91
CA ILE A 103 0.84 2.69 8.27
C ILE A 103 1.72 3.82 8.80
N LEU A 104 3.05 3.73 8.59
CA LEU A 104 4.01 4.68 9.13
C LEU A 104 4.00 6.02 8.40
N ILE A 105 3.91 6.01 7.07
CA ILE A 105 4.08 7.21 6.23
C ILE A 105 2.77 7.58 5.54
N GLY A 106 2.18 6.65 4.78
CA GLY A 106 1.02 6.91 3.91
C GLY A 106 -0.17 7.52 4.66
N LYS A 107 -0.66 6.83 5.69
CA LYS A 107 -1.83 7.27 6.48
C LYS A 107 -1.60 8.61 7.18
N LYS A 108 -0.39 8.83 7.71
CA LYS A 108 -0.06 10.09 8.40
C LYS A 108 -0.05 11.27 7.44
N GLN A 109 0.54 11.12 6.26
CA GLN A 109 0.61 12.21 5.28
C GLN A 109 -0.77 12.52 4.68
N LEU A 110 -1.59 11.50 4.40
CA LEU A 110 -2.95 11.71 3.88
C LEU A 110 -3.84 12.41 4.92
N LYS A 111 -3.75 12.02 6.20
CA LYS A 111 -4.48 12.70 7.29
C LYS A 111 -4.07 14.17 7.43
N LYS A 112 -2.77 14.47 7.30
CA LYS A 112 -2.26 15.86 7.30
C LYS A 112 -2.77 16.67 6.12
N LEU A 113 -2.80 16.08 4.91
CA LEU A 113 -3.34 16.73 3.73
C LEU A 113 -4.83 17.03 3.89
N LYS A 114 -5.60 16.09 4.43
CA LYS A 114 -7.03 16.26 4.71
C LYS A 114 -7.27 17.41 5.71
N ALA A 115 -6.57 17.40 6.83
CA ALA A 115 -6.68 18.47 7.83
C ALA A 115 -6.39 19.84 7.20
N ALA A 116 -5.27 19.97 6.47
CA ALA A 116 -4.92 21.23 5.81
C ALA A 116 -5.90 21.66 4.72
N PHE A 117 -6.58 20.72 4.05
CA PHE A 117 -7.53 21.06 2.98
C PHE A 117 -8.90 21.51 3.52
N PHE A 118 -9.38 20.90 4.62
CA PHE A 118 -10.70 21.22 5.21
C PHE A 118 -10.64 22.27 6.30
N GLU A 119 -9.59 22.30 7.12
CA GLU A 119 -9.36 23.37 8.09
C GLU A 119 -8.74 24.55 7.33
N SER A 120 -9.55 25.55 7.00
CA SER A 120 -9.12 26.79 6.32
C SER A 120 -8.28 27.66 7.27
N ASN A 121 -7.07 27.21 7.59
CA ASN A 121 -6.06 28.01 8.27
C ASN A 121 -5.22 28.81 7.26
N PRO A 122 -4.72 30.00 7.62
CA PRO A 122 -3.85 30.80 6.74
C PRO A 122 -2.57 30.06 6.32
N ASP A 123 -2.10 29.10 7.12
CA ASP A 123 -0.93 28.25 6.82
C ASP A 123 -1.23 27.02 5.96
N SER A 124 -2.51 26.73 5.67
CA SER A 124 -2.93 25.51 4.99
C SER A 124 -2.31 25.36 3.60
N THR A 125 -2.13 26.45 2.87
CA THR A 125 -1.50 26.44 1.54
C THR A 125 -0.03 26.02 1.59
N ALA A 126 0.71 26.43 2.63
CA ALA A 126 2.10 26.05 2.83
C ALA A 126 2.23 24.58 3.26
N VAL A 127 1.30 24.10 4.09
CA VAL A 127 1.24 22.69 4.51
C VAL A 127 0.90 21.77 3.34
N ILE A 128 -0.06 22.14 2.48
CA ILE A 128 -0.42 21.38 1.27
C ILE A 128 0.79 21.28 0.33
N LYS A 129 1.46 22.40 0.02
CA LYS A 129 2.66 22.42 -0.85
C LYS A 129 3.80 21.54 -0.31
N LYS A 130 3.99 21.46 1.01
CA LYS A 130 5.02 20.59 1.63
C LYS A 130 4.60 19.11 1.71
N THR A 131 3.30 18.83 1.78
CA THR A 131 2.76 17.47 1.99
C THR A 131 2.57 16.72 0.67
N VAL A 132 2.14 17.40 -0.39
CA VAL A 132 1.97 16.82 -1.74
C VAL A 132 3.21 16.05 -2.24
N PRO A 133 4.44 16.60 -2.25
CA PRO A 133 5.61 15.87 -2.73
C PRO A 133 5.96 14.67 -1.85
N LYS A 134 5.63 14.69 -0.55
CA LYS A 134 5.84 13.55 0.35
C LYS A 134 4.90 12.40 0.04
N ILE A 135 3.64 12.70 -0.26
CA ILE A 135 2.64 11.71 -0.69
C ILE A 135 3.01 11.15 -2.07
N ALA A 136 3.45 12.00 -3.01
CA ALA A 136 3.95 11.55 -4.30
C ALA A 136 5.11 10.56 -4.15
N ARG A 137 6.13 10.91 -3.35
CA ARG A 137 7.26 10.01 -3.04
C ARG A 137 6.78 8.71 -2.41
N PHE A 138 5.83 8.77 -1.48
CA PHE A 138 5.26 7.57 -0.86
C PHE A 138 4.65 6.63 -1.92
N TYR A 139 3.78 7.13 -2.80
CA TYR A 139 3.19 6.28 -3.85
C TYR A 139 4.24 5.76 -4.83
N THR A 140 5.23 6.57 -5.22
CA THR A 140 6.33 6.13 -6.09
C THR A 140 7.13 5.00 -5.44
N ILE A 141 7.50 5.13 -4.16
CA ILE A 141 8.20 4.09 -3.42
C ILE A 141 7.34 2.83 -3.32
N GLN A 142 6.04 2.97 -3.02
CA GLN A 142 5.13 1.83 -2.91
C GLN A 142 5.01 1.07 -4.25
N LEU A 143 4.89 1.79 -5.38
CA LEU A 143 4.86 1.19 -6.72
C LEU A 143 6.20 0.53 -7.07
N LEU A 144 7.33 1.13 -6.71
CA LEU A 144 8.64 0.52 -6.88
C LEU A 144 8.80 -0.75 -6.04
N LEU A 145 8.28 -0.79 -4.80
CA LEU A 145 8.26 -1.99 -3.97
C LEU A 145 7.42 -3.10 -4.62
N PHE A 146 6.24 -2.77 -5.16
CA PHE A 146 5.44 -3.75 -5.90
C PHE A 146 6.16 -4.28 -7.15
N LEU A 147 6.80 -3.38 -7.92
CA LEU A 147 7.59 -3.77 -9.07
C LEU A 147 8.77 -4.67 -8.66
N ALA A 148 9.47 -4.32 -7.59
CA ALA A 148 10.55 -5.14 -7.05
C ALA A 148 10.05 -6.53 -6.63
N ILE A 149 8.88 -6.62 -5.97
CA ILE A 149 8.27 -7.91 -5.62
C ILE A 149 7.94 -8.73 -6.87
N LEU A 150 7.44 -8.11 -7.95
CA LEU A 150 7.18 -8.80 -9.22
C LEU A 150 8.47 -9.26 -9.91
N VAL A 151 9.48 -8.40 -9.97
CA VAL A 151 10.78 -8.71 -10.57
C VAL A 151 11.44 -9.86 -9.82
N ILE A 152 11.44 -9.81 -8.48
CA ILE A 152 11.90 -10.92 -7.64
C ILE A 152 11.05 -12.15 -7.95
N ALA A 153 9.71 -12.04 -7.95
CA ALA A 153 8.81 -13.17 -8.23
C ALA A 153 9.12 -13.89 -9.54
N VAL A 154 9.51 -13.16 -10.59
CA VAL A 154 9.84 -13.70 -11.92
C VAL A 154 11.28 -14.21 -12.00
N LEU A 155 12.26 -13.47 -11.49
CA LEU A 155 13.68 -13.79 -11.66
C LEU A 155 14.16 -14.96 -10.82
N LYS A 156 13.37 -15.42 -9.84
CA LYS A 156 13.59 -16.63 -9.03
C LYS A 156 15.08 -16.99 -8.87
N PHE A 157 15.84 -16.11 -8.21
CA PHE A 157 17.27 -16.31 -7.96
C PHE A 157 17.45 -17.62 -7.20
N ASN A 158 18.22 -18.54 -7.80
CA ASN A 158 18.54 -19.84 -7.24
C ASN A 158 19.91 -19.81 -6.58
#